data_AF-A0A4Y8MHS4-F1
#
_entry.id   AF-A0A4Y8MHS4-F1
#
_cell.length_a   1.000
_cell.length_b   1.000
_cell.length_c   1.000
_cell.angle_alpha   90.00
_cell.angle_beta   90.00
_cell.angle_gamma   90.00
#
_symmetry.space_group_name_H-M   'P 1'
#
loop_
_entity.id
_entity.type
_entity.pdbx_description
1 polymer ?
#
loop_
_entity_poly.entity_id
_entity_poly.type
_entity_poly.pdbx_seq_one_letter_code
_entity_poly.pdbx_strand_id
1 'polypeptide(L)'
;MSTYELIARGQTSGWNAGANSVNAKNGYGMRPVEVAAQAGNIDEFVAIVEHPEFDPTGTRPLFFAEVGRVSEGDGDGDARFARFKAAISGYTARFTSELS
;
A
#
# COMPACT_ATOMS: atom_id res chain seq x y z
N MET A 1 -0.71 17.36 -2.62
CA MET A 1 0.26 16.28 -2.92
C MET A 1 0.68 15.66 -1.59
N SER A 2 0.69 14.34 -1.46
CA SER A 2 1.20 13.68 -0.24
C SER A 2 2.74 13.65 -0.25
N THR A 3 3.38 13.77 0.91
CA THR A 3 4.84 13.55 1.08
C THR A 3 5.16 12.12 1.52
N TYR A 4 4.14 11.28 1.70
CA TYR A 4 4.32 9.88 2.06
C TYR A 4 4.81 9.07 0.86
N GLU A 5 5.92 8.36 1.02
CA GLU A 5 6.64 7.69 -0.05
C GLU A 5 7.48 6.52 0.46
N LEU A 6 8.00 5.74 -0.48
CA LEU A 6 8.98 4.70 -0.21
C LEU A 6 10.37 5.34 -0.12
N ILE A 7 11.00 5.29 1.05
CA ILE A 7 12.32 5.91 1.28
C ILE A 7 13.48 4.92 1.07
N ALA A 8 13.22 3.63 1.27
CA ALA A 8 14.14 2.55 0.99
C ALA A 8 13.35 1.23 0.82
N ARG A 9 14.07 0.17 0.46
CA ARG A 9 13.53 -1.19 0.28
C ARG A 9 12.73 -1.62 1.51
N GLY A 10 11.43 -1.88 1.33
CA GLY A 10 10.53 -2.25 2.42
C GLY A 10 10.32 -1.18 3.50
N GLN A 11 10.73 0.07 3.26
CA GLN A 11 10.67 1.16 4.24
C GLN A 11 9.95 2.37 3.67
N THR A 12 8.94 2.83 4.40
CA THR A 12 8.15 4.01 4.07
C THR A 12 8.62 5.22 4.88
N SER A 13 8.21 6.43 4.50
CA SER A 13 8.49 7.64 5.28
C SER A 13 7.67 7.78 6.57
N GLY A 14 6.85 6.78 6.92
CA GLY A 14 5.95 6.82 8.07
C GLY A 14 4.63 7.51 7.72
N TRP A 15 3.56 6.74 7.49
CA TRP A 15 2.25 7.31 7.21
C TRP A 15 1.62 7.94 8.46
N ASN A 16 1.10 9.16 8.31
CA ASN A 16 0.40 9.88 9.37
C ASN A 16 -0.84 10.59 8.81
N ALA A 17 -2.03 10.28 9.34
CA ALA A 17 -3.30 10.86 8.86
C ALA A 17 -3.39 12.40 9.00
N GLY A 18 -2.69 13.00 9.95
CA GLY A 18 -2.64 14.46 10.14
C GLY A 18 -1.70 15.20 9.19
N ALA A 19 -0.72 14.50 8.61
CA ALA A 19 0.27 15.07 7.69
C ALA A 19 0.10 14.58 6.24
N ASN A 20 -0.57 13.45 6.04
CA ASN A 20 -0.70 12.78 4.75
C ASN A 20 -2.17 12.53 4.43
N SER A 21 -2.68 13.20 3.40
CA SER A 21 -4.01 12.90 2.87
C SER A 21 -4.07 11.44 2.40
N VAL A 22 -5.07 10.71 2.88
CA VAL A 22 -5.25 9.26 2.69
C VAL A 22 -5.38 8.84 1.21
N ASN A 23 -5.85 9.75 0.34
CA ASN A 23 -6.07 9.50 -1.08
C ASN A 23 -5.13 10.29 -2.01
N ALA A 24 -4.35 11.24 -1.49
CA ALA A 24 -3.55 12.12 -2.33
C ALA A 24 -2.32 11.39 -2.88
N LYS A 25 -2.09 11.54 -4.18
CA LYS A 25 -0.88 11.03 -4.82
C LYS A 25 0.36 11.79 -4.33
N ASN A 26 1.47 11.08 -4.17
CA ASN A 26 2.80 11.65 -3.96
C ASN A 26 3.45 12.08 -5.29
N GLY A 27 4.69 12.55 -5.23
CA GLY A 27 5.45 12.99 -6.42
C GLY A 27 5.66 11.91 -7.49
N TYR A 28 5.53 10.64 -7.12
CA TYR A 28 5.62 9.48 -8.02
C TYR A 28 4.26 9.04 -8.56
N GLY A 29 3.19 9.78 -8.27
CA GLY A 29 1.84 9.45 -8.70
C GLY A 29 1.19 8.30 -7.91
N MET A 30 1.77 7.90 -6.78
CA MET A 30 1.27 6.81 -5.94
C MET A 30 0.39 7.32 -4.82
N ARG A 31 -0.75 6.66 -4.58
CA ARG A 31 -1.56 6.88 -3.37
C ARG A 31 -0.90 6.22 -2.15
N PRO A 32 -1.21 6.64 -0.92
CA PRO A 32 -0.64 6.02 0.28
C PRO A 32 -0.82 4.51 0.36
N VAL A 33 -2.01 3.99 0.03
CA VAL A 33 -2.27 2.53 0.05
C VAL A 33 -1.34 1.77 -0.89
N GLU A 34 -0.92 2.40 -2.00
CA GLU A 34 -0.02 1.82 -3.00
C GLU A 34 1.43 1.83 -2.50
N VAL A 35 1.85 2.88 -1.79
CA VAL A 35 3.18 2.97 -1.16
C VAL A 35 3.34 1.92 -0.06
N ALA A 36 2.34 1.80 0.83
CA ALA A 36 2.36 0.79 1.88
C ALA A 36 2.39 -0.63 1.30
N ALA A 37 1.62 -0.87 0.23
CA ALA A 37 1.64 -2.15 -0.47
C ALA A 37 2.99 -2.46 -1.12
N GLN A 38 3.63 -1.48 -1.77
CA GLN A 38 4.97 -1.66 -2.34
C GLN A 38 6.03 -1.96 -1.29
N ALA A 39 5.95 -1.33 -0.12
CA ALA A 39 6.84 -1.63 1.00
C ALA A 39 6.54 -3.00 1.65
N GLY A 40 5.34 -3.55 1.46
CA GLY A 40 4.84 -4.66 2.26
C GLY A 40 4.57 -4.28 3.72
N ASN A 41 4.34 -3.00 4.01
CA ASN A 41 4.06 -2.50 5.35
C ASN A 41 2.58 -2.74 5.69
N ILE A 42 2.29 -3.83 6.39
CA ILE A 42 0.93 -4.27 6.74
C ILE A 42 0.24 -3.25 7.64
N ASP A 43 0.94 -2.74 8.66
CA ASP A 43 0.32 -1.89 9.68
C ASP A 43 -0.16 -0.57 9.08
N GLU A 44 0.68 0.08 8.27
CA GLU A 44 0.29 1.30 7.56
C GLU A 44 -0.78 1.02 6.51
N PHE A 45 -0.69 -0.10 5.79
CA PHE A 45 -1.70 -0.47 4.80
C PHE A 45 -3.08 -0.61 5.45
N VAL A 46 -3.17 -1.32 6.58
CA VAL A 46 -4.43 -1.48 7.33
C VAL A 46 -4.91 -0.13 7.84
N ALA A 47 -4.04 0.68 8.45
CA ALA A 47 -4.42 2.00 8.96
C ALA A 47 -4.98 2.93 7.86
N ILE A 48 -4.40 2.88 6.66
CA ILE A 48 -4.88 3.63 5.49
C ILE A 48 -6.24 3.11 5.03
N VAL A 49 -6.37 1.79 4.90
CA VAL A 49 -7.59 1.13 4.41
C VAL A 49 -8.77 1.29 5.37
N GLU A 50 -8.51 1.34 6.68
CA GLU A 50 -9.53 1.52 7.71
C GLU A 50 -9.91 2.99 7.93
N HIS A 51 -9.17 3.94 7.34
CA HIS A 51 -9.47 5.36 7.48
C HIS A 51 -10.86 5.70 6.87
N PRO A 52 -11.71 6.50 7.56
CA PRO A 52 -13.09 6.74 7.15
C PRO A 52 -13.24 7.43 5.78
N GLU A 53 -12.22 8.21 5.38
CA GLU A 53 -12.21 8.91 4.09
C GLU A 53 -11.49 8.14 2.98
N PHE A 54 -11.06 6.91 3.23
CA PHE A 54 -10.36 6.11 2.23
C PHE A 54 -11.25 5.83 1.01
N ASP A 55 -10.75 6.16 -0.18
CA ASP A 55 -11.39 5.86 -1.46
C ASP A 55 -10.64 4.72 -2.17
N PRO A 56 -11.22 3.51 -2.25
CA PRO A 56 -10.59 2.37 -2.91
C PRO A 56 -10.57 2.51 -4.45
N THR A 57 -11.35 3.43 -5.01
CA THR A 57 -11.58 3.55 -6.46
C THR A 57 -10.27 3.84 -7.20
N GLY A 58 -9.94 2.96 -8.15
CA GLY A 58 -8.76 3.10 -9.00
C GLY A 58 -7.42 2.87 -8.28
N THR A 59 -7.42 2.42 -7.03
CA THR A 59 -6.20 1.98 -6.34
C THR A 59 -5.75 0.62 -6.88
N ARG A 60 -4.44 0.36 -6.89
CA ARG A 60 -3.87 -0.90 -7.40
C ARG A 60 -2.90 -1.54 -6.40
N PRO A 61 -3.33 -1.85 -5.17
CA PRO A 61 -2.41 -2.31 -4.11
C PRO A 61 -1.72 -3.63 -4.46
N LEU A 62 -2.39 -4.57 -5.14
CA LEU A 62 -1.76 -5.82 -5.58
C LEU A 62 -0.62 -5.58 -6.57
N PHE A 63 -0.84 -4.73 -7.58
CA PHE A 63 0.20 -4.37 -8.55
C PHE A 63 1.44 -3.82 -7.85
N PHE A 64 1.26 -2.89 -6.90
CA PHE A 64 2.39 -2.29 -6.20
C PHE A 64 3.07 -3.25 -5.22
N ALA A 65 2.34 -4.16 -4.57
CA ALA A 65 2.94 -5.23 -3.79
C ALA A 65 3.79 -6.17 -4.66
N GLU A 66 3.37 -6.45 -5.90
CA GLU A 66 4.17 -7.23 -6.85
C GLU A 66 5.42 -6.47 -7.29
N VAL A 67 5.32 -5.16 -7.55
CA VAL A 67 6.50 -4.30 -7.83
C VAL A 67 7.49 -4.38 -6.67
N GLY A 68 7.01 -4.25 -5.43
CA GLY A 68 7.81 -4.40 -4.22
C GLY A 68 8.47 -5.77 -4.13
N ARG A 69 7.75 -6.84 -4.47
CA ARG A 69 8.28 -8.21 -4.47
C ARG A 69 9.45 -8.39 -5.45
N VAL A 70 9.31 -7.90 -6.69
CA VAL A 70 10.29 -8.14 -7.77
C VAL A 70 11.47 -7.17 -7.77
N SER A 71 11.34 -6.02 -7.11
CA SER A 71 12.43 -5.03 -7.01
C SER A 71 13.54 -5.48 -6.05
N GLU A 72 13.32 -6.56 -5.29
CA GLU A 72 14.22 -7.10 -4.28
C GLU A 72 15.04 -8.25 -4.86
N GLY A 73 16.35 -8.02 -5.01
CA GLY A 73 17.29 -9.03 -5.53
C GLY A 73 17.80 -10.02 -4.48
N ASP A 74 17.37 -9.89 -3.22
CA ASP A 74 17.89 -10.58 -2.04
C ASP A 74 16.82 -11.40 -1.30
N GLY A 75 15.81 -11.96 -2.00
CA GLY A 75 14.88 -12.95 -1.44
C GLY A 75 13.91 -12.47 -0.34
N ASP A 76 14.14 -11.31 0.29
CA ASP A 76 13.28 -10.76 1.34
C ASP A 76 11.95 -10.23 0.76
N GLY A 77 11.95 -9.80 -0.51
CA GLY A 77 10.73 -9.36 -1.22
C GLY A 77 9.65 -10.43 -1.30
N ASP A 78 10.01 -11.69 -1.60
CA ASP A 78 9.06 -12.80 -1.62
C ASP A 78 8.52 -13.11 -0.22
N ALA A 79 9.36 -13.04 0.82
CA ALA A 79 8.95 -13.25 2.20
C ALA A 79 8.00 -12.15 2.70
N ARG A 80 8.28 -10.87 2.39
CA ARG A 80 7.36 -9.75 2.68
C ARG A 80 6.05 -9.90 1.93
N PHE A 81 6.10 -10.17 0.62
CA PHE A 81 4.89 -10.39 -0.17
C PHE A 81 4.04 -11.53 0.36
N ALA A 82 4.65 -12.66 0.75
CA ALA A 82 3.95 -13.80 1.34
C ALA A 82 3.17 -13.43 2.61
N ARG A 83 3.78 -12.64 3.51
CA ARG A 83 3.10 -12.13 4.72
C ARG A 83 1.99 -11.13 4.38
N PHE A 84 2.18 -10.34 3.34
CA PHE A 84 1.24 -9.29 2.91
C PHE A 84 -0.02 -9.84 2.21
N LYS A 85 0.01 -11.09 1.70
CA LYS A 85 -1.13 -11.70 0.98
C LYS A 85 -2.45 -11.67 1.74
N ALA A 86 -2.43 -11.87 3.05
CA ALA A 86 -3.64 -11.84 3.87
C ALA A 86 -4.30 -10.45 3.87
N ALA A 87 -3.50 -9.39 3.98
CA ALA A 87 -3.98 -8.01 3.96
C ALA A 87 -4.59 -7.65 2.59
N ILE A 88 -3.95 -8.05 1.48
CA ILE A 88 -4.52 -7.87 0.13
C ILE A 88 -5.83 -8.63 -0.02
N SER A 89 -5.88 -9.89 0.43
CA SER A 89 -7.11 -10.68 0.33
C SER A 89 -8.27 -10.03 1.09
N GLY A 90 -8.00 -9.46 2.27
CA GLY A 90 -8.99 -8.71 3.05
C GLY A 90 -9.46 -7.45 2.33
N TYR A 91 -8.52 -6.68 1.75
CA TYR A 91 -8.83 -5.53 0.90
C TYR A 91 -9.74 -5.91 -0.28
N THR A 92 -9.39 -6.95 -1.04
CA THR A 92 -10.14 -7.44 -2.20
C THR A 92 -11.55 -7.86 -1.79
N ALA A 93 -11.68 -8.66 -0.73
CA ALA A 93 -12.98 -9.09 -0.22
C ALA A 93 -13.87 -7.91 0.17
N ARG A 94 -13.28 -6.86 0.76
CA ARG A 94 -14.02 -5.68 1.23
C ARG A 94 -14.44 -4.71 0.11
N PHE A 95 -13.60 -4.47 -0.88
CA PHE A 95 -13.82 -3.36 -1.84
C PHE A 95 -13.97 -3.78 -3.29
N THR A 96 -13.63 -5.02 -3.65
CA THR A 96 -13.74 -5.49 -5.05
C THR A 96 -14.88 -6.49 -5.24
N SER A 97 -15.38 -7.10 -4.15
CA SER A 97 -16.54 -7.99 -4.18
C SER A 97 -17.87 -7.27 -4.46
N GLU A 98 -17.94 -5.95 -4.33
CA GLU A 98 -19.16 -5.16 -4.55
C GLU A 98 -19.24 -4.54 -5.97
N LEU A 99 -18.26 -4.81 -6.83
CA LEU A 99 -18.17 -4.26 -8.19
C LEU A 99 -18.44 -5.28 -9.30
N SER A 100 -18.90 -6.49 -8.96
CA SER A 100 -19.23 -7.58 -9.91
C SER A 100 -20.73 -7.83 -10.04
#